data_AF-A0A7I8F3T5-F1
#
_entry.id   AF-A0A7I8F3T5-F1
#
_cell.length_a   1.000
_cell.length_b   1.000
_cell.length_c   1.000
_cell.angle_alpha   90.00
_cell.angle_beta   90.00
_cell.angle_gamma   90.00
#
_symmetry.space_group_name_H-M   'P 1'
#
loop_
_entity.id
_entity.type
_entity.pdbx_description
1 polymer ?
#
loop_
_entity_poly.entity_id
_entity_poly.type
_entity_poly.pdbx_seq_one_letter_code
_entity_poly.pdbx_strand_id
1 'polypeptide(L)' 'MHSPYKLMCILAHPDDESIVLGGTLAKYAEEGVEISLVVATRGERGWFGIPGC' A
#
# COMPACT_ATOMS: atom_id res chain seq x y z
N MET A 1 -2.46 -20.51 -21.28
CA MET A 1 -3.06 -19.48 -20.39
C MET A 1 -2.22 -19.45 -19.13
N HIS A 2 -1.32 -18.48 -18.99
CA HIS A 2 -0.64 -18.24 -17.72
C HIS A 2 -1.58 -17.36 -16.89
N SER A 3 -2.01 -17.83 -15.74
CA SER A 3 -2.78 -17.00 -14.81
C SER A 3 -1.92 -15.80 -14.43
N PRO A 4 -2.47 -14.57 -14.39
CA PRO A 4 -1.71 -13.41 -13.94
C PRO A 4 -1.21 -13.66 -12.52
N TYR A 5 0.06 -13.32 -12.27
CA TYR A 5 0.61 -13.37 -10.91
C TYR A 5 -0.20 -12.43 -10.00
N LYS A 6 -0.37 -12.83 -8.75
CA LYS A 6 -1.12 -12.07 -7.75
C LYS A 6 -0.23 -11.72 -6.58
N LEU A 7 -0.27 -10.46 -6.16
CA LEU A 7 0.49 -9.92 -5.04
C LEU A 7 -0.46 -9.36 -3.99
N MET A 8 -0.34 -9.81 -2.75
CA MET A 8 -1.08 -9.28 -1.61
C MET A 8 -0.12 -8.63 -0.62
N CYS A 9 -0.33 -7.35 -0.32
CA CYS A 9 0.45 -6.62 0.67
C CYS A 9 -0.39 -6.32 1.90
N ILE A 10 0.10 -6.71 3.07
CA ILE A 10 -0.56 -6.46 4.36
C ILE A 10 0.21 -5.37 5.09
N LEU A 11 -0.51 -4.30 5.44
CA LEU A 11 0.03 -3.04 5.93
C LEU A 11 -0.63 -2.67 7.24
N ALA A 12 0.11 -2.01 8.13
CA ALA A 12 -0.41 -1.64 9.44
C ALA A 12 -1.29 -0.38 9.35
N HIS A 13 -0.82 0.64 8.63
CA HIS A 13 -1.47 1.93 8.52
C HIS A 13 -1.69 2.32 7.05
N PRO A 14 -2.66 3.22 6.78
CA PRO A 14 -2.68 3.93 5.50
C PRO A 14 -1.34 4.68 5.33
N ASP A 15 -0.88 4.83 4.10
CA ASP A 15 0.41 5.42 3.69
C ASP A 15 1.63 4.47 3.69
N ASP A 16 1.60 3.36 4.45
CA ASP A 16 2.69 2.38 4.46
C ASP A 16 2.94 1.77 3.06
N GLU A 17 1.91 1.66 2.20
CA GLU A 17 2.03 1.14 0.85
C GLU A 17 2.97 1.97 -0.03
N SER A 18 2.92 3.29 0.14
CA SER A 18 3.66 4.23 -0.70
C SER A 18 5.03 4.52 -0.11
N ILE A 19 5.14 4.55 1.23
CA ILE A 19 6.39 4.86 1.95
C ILE A 19 7.38 3.70 1.85
N VAL A 20 6.91 2.46 2.04
CA VAL A 20 7.78 1.29 2.17
C VAL A 20 7.84 0.50 0.86
N LEU A 21 6.71 0.38 0.16
CA LEU A 21 6.56 -0.54 -0.97
C LEU A 21 6.29 0.13 -2.31
N GLY A 22 6.27 1.47 -2.38
CA GLY A 22 5.82 2.21 -3.57
C GLY A 22 6.55 1.81 -4.86
N GLY A 23 7.89 1.73 -4.82
CA GLY A 23 8.68 1.32 -5.98
C GLY A 23 8.46 -0.14 -6.41
N THR A 24 8.27 -1.04 -5.44
CA THR A 24 8.00 -2.45 -5.70
C THR A 24 6.61 -2.65 -6.30
N LEU A 25 5.60 -1.97 -5.76
CA LEU A 25 4.23 -1.99 -6.26
C LEU A 25 4.15 -1.42 -7.67
N ALA A 26 4.84 -0.30 -7.95
CA ALA A 26 4.89 0.31 -9.27
C ALA A 26 5.46 -0.67 -10.31
N LYS A 27 6.60 -1.30 -10.00
CA LYS A 27 7.21 -2.30 -10.88
C LYS A 27 6.26 -3.46 -11.20
N TYR A 28 5.63 -4.05 -10.19
CA TYR A 28 4.72 -5.17 -10.40
C TYR A 28 3.42 -4.76 -11.12
N ALA A 29 2.96 -3.53 -10.94
CA ALA A 29 1.84 -2.99 -11.69
C ALA A 29 2.19 -2.85 -13.19
N GLU A 30 3.41 -2.41 -13.53
CA GLU A 30 3.90 -2.36 -14.92
C GLU A 30 4.04 -3.76 -15.55
N GLU A 31 4.38 -4.78 -14.75
CA GLU A 31 4.43 -6.18 -15.18
C GLU A 31 3.03 -6.84 -15.31
N GLY A 32 1.95 -6.10 -15.03
CA GLY A 32 0.58 -6.59 -15.16
C GLY A 32 0.13 -7.55 -14.05
N VAL A 33 0.80 -7.49 -12.90
CA VAL A 33 0.45 -8.30 -11.71
C VAL A 33 -0.81 -7.73 -11.05
N GLU A 34 -1.72 -8.61 -10.64
CA GLU A 34 -2.90 -8.21 -9.87
C GLU A 34 -2.50 -7.94 -8.42
N ILE A 35 -2.63 -6.69 -7.97
CA ILE A 35 -2.19 -6.25 -6.64
C ILE A 35 -3.40 -6.00 -5.74
N SER A 36 -3.36 -6.55 -4.53
CA SER A 36 -4.33 -6.30 -3.46
C SER A 36 -3.65 -5.75 -2.22
N LEU A 37 -4.16 -4.65 -1.68
CA LEU A 37 -3.67 -4.04 -0.44
C LEU A 37 -4.65 -4.33 0.71
N VAL A 38 -4.13 -4.83 1.82
CA VAL A 38 -4.88 -5.05 3.06
C VAL A 38 -4.28 -4.16 4.12
N VAL A 39 -5.00 -3.10 4.49
CA VAL A 39 -4.58 -2.18 5.55
C VAL A 39 -5.32 -2.55 6.83
N ALA A 40 -4.58 -2.91 7.86
CA ALA A 40 -5.11 -3.41 9.13
C ALA A 40 -5.86 -2.33 9.92
N THR A 41 -5.50 -1.06 9.75
CA THR A 41 -6.11 0.07 10.47
C THR A 41 -6.51 1.20 9.54
N ARG A 42 -7.40 2.08 10.00
CA ARG A 42 -7.79 3.30 9.26
C ARG A 42 -6.90 4.51 9.54
N GLY A 43 -5.83 4.35 10.34
CA GLY A 43 -4.94 5.47 10.69
C GLY A 43 -5.58 6.53 11.60
N GLU A 44 -6.53 6.16 12.47
CA GLU A 44 -7.30 7.09 13.31
C GLU A 44 -6.45 7.95 14.27
N ARG A 45 -5.22 7.52 14.55
CA ARG A 45 -4.24 8.26 15.36
C ARG A 45 -3.12 8.91 14.53
N GLY A 46 -3.32 9.03 13.22
CA GLY A 46 -2.39 9.70 12.32
C GLY A 46 -2.14 11.16 12.72
N TRP A 47 -0.92 11.63 12.51
CA TRP A 47 -0.57 13.02 12.70
C TRP A 47 -0.94 13.80 11.43
N PHE A 48 -1.92 14.70 11.50
CA PHE A 48 -2.37 15.53 10.35
C PHE A 48 -1.65 16.88 10.20
N GLY A 49 -0.87 17.29 11.19
CA GLY A 49 -0.16 18.56 11.25
C GLY A 49 -0.53 19.29 12.53
N ILE A 50 -0.36 20.61 12.54
CA ILE A 50 -0.78 21.46 13.66
C ILE A 50 -2.20 21.98 13.42
N PRO A 51 -3.10 21.82 14.39
CA PRO A 51 -4.01 22.92 14.69
C PRO A 51 -3.90 23.27 16.19
N GLY A 52 -3.00 24.21 16.52
CA GLY A 52 -2.87 24.73 17.90
C GLY A 52 -1.47 25.16 18.39
N CYS A 53 -0.40 24.93 17.64
CA CYS A 53 0.85 25.71 17.75
C CYS A 53 0.94 26.70 16.58
#